data_AF-A0A359D8N6-F1
#
_entry.id   AF-A0A359D8N6-F1
#
_cell.length_a   1.000
_cell.length_b   1.000
_cell.length_c   1.000
_cell.angle_alpha   90.00
_cell.angle_beta   90.00
_cell.angle_gamma   90.00
#
_symmetry.space_group_name_H-M   'P 1'
#
loop_
_entity.id
_entity.type
_entity.pdbx_description
1 polymer ?
#
loop_
_entity_poly.entity_id
_entity_poly.type
_entity_poly.pdbx_seq_one_letter_code
_entity_poly.pdbx_strand_id
1 'polypeptide(L)' 'APQAIAAAQRLHAKGLTTQTDGGYLTSLGLDAAEHAQTLLTILSVTETA' A
#
# COMPACT_ATOMS: atom_id res chain seq x y z
N ALA A 1 3.94 -16.91 2.64
CA ALA A 1 4.98 -15.99 3.14
C ALA A 1 5.90 -15.40 2.05
N PRO A 2 6.45 -16.15 1.07
CA PRO A 2 7.43 -15.61 0.11
C PRO A 2 6.91 -14.44 -0.74
N GLN A 3 5.63 -14.50 -1.14
CA GLN A 3 5.01 -13.44 -1.93
C GLN A 3 4.87 -12.12 -1.17
N ALA A 4 4.61 -12.18 0.15
CA ALA A 4 4.51 -10.99 0.99
C ALA A 4 5.87 -10.31 1.16
N ILE A 5 6.94 -11.09 1.35
CA ILE A 5 8.32 -10.58 1.41
C ILE A 5 8.70 -9.91 0.08
N ALA A 6 8.43 -10.57 -1.05
CA ALA A 6 8.68 -9.98 -2.36
C ALA A 6 7.88 -8.69 -2.60
N ALA A 7 6.65 -8.59 -2.06
CA ALA A 7 5.85 -7.37 -2.12
C ALA A 7 6.45 -6.24 -1.27
N ALA A 8 6.84 -6.53 -0.02
CA ALA A 8 7.50 -5.58 0.86
C ALA A 8 8.79 -5.03 0.24
N GLN A 9 9.59 -5.89 -0.39
CA GLN A 9 10.80 -5.47 -1.11
C GLN A 9 10.48 -4.49 -2.25
N ARG A 10 9.42 -4.73 -3.03
CA ARG A 10 8.99 -3.79 -4.09
C ARG A 10 8.47 -2.47 -3.54
N LEU A 11 7.78 -2.49 -2.39
CA LEU A 11 7.30 -1.28 -1.71
C LEU A 11 8.47 -0.45 -1.19
N HIS A 12 9.45 -1.09 -0.55
CA HIS A 12 10.67 -0.44 -0.08
C HIS A 12 11.50 0.13 -1.23
N ALA A 13 11.66 -0.62 -2.33
CA ALA A 13 12.35 -0.14 -3.53
C ALA A 13 11.68 1.10 -4.15
N LYS A 14 10.39 1.32 -3.87
CA LYS A 14 9.62 2.52 -4.26
C LYS A 14 9.62 3.62 -3.19
N GLY A 15 10.30 3.40 -2.06
CA GLY A 15 10.34 4.33 -0.93
C GLY A 15 9.03 4.43 -0.14
N LEU A 16 8.12 3.46 -0.27
CA LEU A 16 6.81 3.48 0.39
C LEU A 16 6.87 2.96 1.83
N THR A 17 7.83 2.09 2.14
CA THR A 17 8.06 1.55 3.48
C THR A 17 9.50 1.82 3.94
N THR A 18 9.72 1.84 5.25
CA THR A 18 11.04 2.12 5.85
C THR A 18 12.01 0.95 5.82
N GLN A 19 11.52 -0.28 5.62
CA GLN A 19 12.33 -1.51 5.60
C GLN A 19 11.92 -2.44 4.47
N THR A 20 12.85 -3.29 4.04
CA THR A 20 12.70 -4.25 2.94
C THR A 20 11.70 -5.37 3.20
N ASP A 21 11.35 -5.62 4.47
CA ASP A 21 10.43 -6.66 4.93
C ASP A 21 9.08 -6.12 5.41
N GLY A 22 8.90 -4.80 5.49
CA GLY A 22 7.59 -4.18 5.73
C GLY A 22 7.62 -2.90 6.56
N GLY A 23 8.47 -2.84 7.61
CA GLY A 23 8.67 -1.64 8.44
C GLY A 23 7.42 -0.80 8.73
N TYR A 24 7.57 0.52 8.63
CA TYR A 24 6.48 1.51 8.69
C TYR A 24 6.29 2.17 7.32
N LEU A 25 5.13 2.80 7.11
CA LEU A 25 4.95 3.69 5.96
C LEU A 25 5.86 4.92 6.10
N THR A 26 6.45 5.34 4.99
CA THR A 26 7.06 6.68 4.88
C THR A 26 5.97 7.73 4.67
N SER A 27 6.33 9.01 4.62
CA SER A 27 5.36 10.06 4.23
C SER A 27 4.73 9.77 2.86
N LEU A 28 5.54 9.39 1.87
CA LEU A 28 5.04 8.97 0.55
C LEU A 28 4.15 7.72 0.65
N GLY A 29 4.53 6.77 1.49
CA GLY A 29 3.74 5.56 1.73
C GLY A 29 2.36 5.85 2.34
N LEU A 30 2.30 6.83 3.25
CA LEU A 30 1.05 7.26 3.87
C LEU A 30 0.13 7.92 2.85
N ASP A 31 0.63 8.89 2.08
CA ASP A 31 -0.13 9.56 1.02
C ASP A 31 -0.66 8.55 -0.01
N ALA A 32 0.17 7.58 -0.40
CA ALA A 32 -0.21 6.53 -1.33
C ALA A 32 -1.32 5.62 -0.77
N ALA A 33 -1.27 5.29 0.52
CA ALA A 33 -2.29 4.49 1.19
C ALA A 33 -3.63 5.25 1.27
N GLU A 34 -3.61 6.54 1.57
CA GLU A 34 -4.80 7.39 1.61
C GLU A 34 -5.46 7.52 0.24
N HIS A 35 -4.67 7.74 -0.81
CA HIS A 35 -5.18 7.77 -2.19
C HIS A 35 -5.78 6.42 -2.61
N ALA A 36 -5.11 5.30 -2.30
CA ALA A 36 -5.61 3.97 -2.60
C ALA A 36 -6.92 3.69 -1.87
N GLN A 37 -7.03 4.05 -0.58
CA GLN A 37 -8.24 3.88 0.19
C GLN A 37 -9.40 4.72 -0.36
N THR A 38 -9.12 5.96 -0.75
CA THR A 38 -10.11 6.84 -1.40
C THR A 38 -10.62 6.24 -2.71
N LEU A 39 -9.71 5.75 -3.55
CA LEU A 39 -10.07 5.09 -4.80
C LEU A 39 -10.92 3.84 -4.55
N LEU A 40 -10.55 3.00 -3.58
CA LEU A 40 -11.33 1.83 -3.20
C LEU A 40 -12.74 2.23 -2.78
N THR A 41 -12.89 3.26 -1.93
CA THR A 41 -14.21 3.76 -1.54
C THR A 41 -15.05 4.15 -2.77
N ILE A 42 -14.48 4.88 -3.72
CA ILE A 42 -15.20 5.28 -4.96
C ILE A 42 -15.65 4.06 -5.76
N LEU A 43 -14.77 3.06 -5.93
CA LEU A 43 -15.06 1.86 -6.72
C LEU A 43 -16.08 0.95 -6.01
N SER A 44 -16.04 0.86 -4.68
CA SER A 44 -16.93 0.02 -3.88
C SER A 44 -18.35 0.58 -3.73
N VAL A 45 -18.61 1.84 -4.09
CA VAL A 45 -19.97 2.43 -4.08
C VAL A 45 -20.96 1.65 -4.96
N THR A 46 -20.47 0.78 -5.87
CA THR A 46 -21.32 -0.04 -6.76
C THR A 46 -21.63 -1.44 -6.19
N GLU A 47 -21.10 -1.83 -5.02
CA GLU A 47 -21.27 -3.18 -4.45
C GLU A 47 -22.31 -3.23 -3.30
N THR A 48 -23.33 -2.38 -3.39
CA THR A 48 -24.57 -2.51 -2.62
C THR A 48 -25.74 -2.44 -3.60
N ALA A 49 -25.96 -3.54 -4.33
CA ALA A 49 -27.16 -3.79 -5.13
C ALA A 49 -27.46 -5.29 -5.12
#